data_AF-A0A7S3ZYG3-F1
#
_entry.id   AF-A0A7S3ZYG3-F1
#
_cell.length_a   1.000
_cell.length_b   1.000
_cell.length_c   1.000
_cell.angle_alpha   90.00
_cell.angle_beta   90.00
_cell.angle_gamma   90.00
#
_symmetry.space_group_name_H-M   'P 1'
#
loop_
_entity.id
_entity.type
_entity.pdbx_description
1 polymer ?
#
loop_
_entity_poly.entity_id
_entity_poly.type
_entity_poly.pdbx_seq_one_letter_code
_entity_poly.pdbx_strand_id
1 'polypeptide(L)'
;MAPVLPWVLDGILANVSQGTALATYFFIDPWNLQAVALFSATTQVLFYFLQRPPVWIFVFWNVLQFCINTVQIVRLAVDTSEVQFDERELQALALTLHCFDSVPSRKIARVLRSGEWLQTKNGDTVCTLEDGEGDHVHFVVEGTVEAVSRDGHVCYRADTGGFVGEASLAHAVSGTLPDYDALDVPDAARCVALGDVRTLRWPVRRLARVLRRDAELLDAFREALALDFYAKLEREEAAARKNDQSPPKRPSIRRTPRAPETTCCRKPPVVRRTLTPPQSASSRRTRRRDGVKAVADFVTGARTSLYRQTMTYSSIESPPTRYEDASQSAAATSRPRDDLSLKKAYQYREKIARSLRSMLCCVVVGASIFLAYDDGVGSFLGNASQTLVTGAFAIQDPLRLNVVAGVGSLFQILFFVIRDERIWSAIYWSVAQLGLNFWAIYRLYTKPLDSTHVFGDKQLFVARVLQRAGGLHLSPPDLHQLLLGGSLLPPPVWDYLEPGEHIPVDRAALLCNGSVLVTRPEDGSSRTALRGALLHSDVVAKKLDALPPTPKPLAKGQLVKSRSFSSFNEEPPTTCAAAEPCEVLSWDVDALVEFLRKKRDVRLCVNALIATAKLESYMHLDATNERTKW
;
A
#
# COMPACT_ATOMS: atom_id res chain seq x y z
N MET A 1 33.27 -61.36 -11.31
CA MET A 1 32.53 -60.09 -11.52
C MET A 1 32.11 -59.55 -10.15
N ALA A 2 33.06 -59.29 -9.24
CA ALA A 2 33.90 -58.09 -9.15
C ALA A 2 33.07 -56.80 -8.96
N PRO A 3 33.34 -56.03 -7.89
CA PRO A 3 32.46 -55.04 -7.29
C PRO A 3 32.50 -53.69 -8.03
N VAL A 4 32.28 -53.66 -9.35
CA VAL A 4 32.30 -52.40 -10.11
C VAL A 4 31.04 -51.57 -9.89
N LEU A 5 29.90 -52.23 -9.66
CA LEU A 5 28.59 -51.59 -9.51
C LEU A 5 28.51 -50.60 -8.31
N PRO A 6 29.05 -50.91 -7.12
CA PRO A 6 29.09 -49.96 -6.00
C PRO A 6 29.84 -48.66 -6.33
N TRP A 7 31.02 -48.73 -6.95
CA TRP A 7 31.83 -47.54 -7.26
C TRP A 7 31.15 -46.62 -8.28
N VAL A 8 30.48 -47.21 -9.28
CA VAL A 8 29.73 -46.44 -10.28
C VAL A 8 28.54 -45.74 -9.63
N LEU A 9 27.82 -46.43 -8.74
CA LEU A 9 26.69 -45.85 -8.02
C LEU A 9 27.13 -44.71 -7.09
N ASP A 10 28.22 -44.90 -6.36
CA ASP A 10 28.80 -43.89 -5.46
C ASP A 10 29.22 -42.63 -6.24
N GLY A 11 29.88 -42.80 -7.38
CA GLY A 11 30.28 -41.70 -8.25
C GLY A 11 29.07 -40.93 -8.83
N ILE A 12 28.01 -41.64 -9.22
CA ILE A 12 26.78 -41.01 -9.72
C ILE A 12 26.10 -40.22 -8.61
N LEU A 13 25.91 -40.81 -7.42
CA LEU A 13 25.26 -40.15 -6.29
C LEU A 13 26.01 -38.88 -5.88
N ALA A 14 27.34 -38.93 -5.78
CA ALA A 14 28.16 -37.77 -5.45
C ALA A 14 28.02 -36.63 -6.49
N ASN A 15 28.10 -36.97 -7.78
CA ASN A 15 28.04 -35.95 -8.83
C ASN A 15 26.62 -35.35 -8.96
N VAL A 16 25.58 -36.16 -8.80
CA VAL A 16 24.18 -35.69 -8.81
C VAL A 16 23.93 -34.75 -7.62
N SER A 17 24.41 -35.13 -6.43
CA SER A 17 24.19 -34.32 -5.24
C SER A 17 24.93 -32.98 -5.31
N GLN A 18 26.17 -32.96 -5.81
CA GLN A 18 26.94 -31.73 -6.00
C GLN A 18 26.39 -30.87 -7.14
N GLY A 19 26.02 -31.48 -8.27
CA GLY A 19 25.42 -30.76 -9.39
C GLY A 19 24.10 -30.10 -9.01
N THR A 20 23.27 -30.77 -8.20
CA THR A 20 22.03 -30.17 -7.69
C THR A 20 22.27 -29.11 -6.62
N ALA A 21 23.30 -29.25 -5.78
CA ALA A 21 23.72 -28.17 -4.86
C ALA A 21 24.13 -26.92 -5.63
N LEU A 22 24.90 -27.06 -6.72
CA LEU A 22 25.25 -25.92 -7.57
C LEU A 22 24.02 -25.34 -8.29
N ALA A 23 23.07 -26.20 -8.66
CA ALA A 23 21.86 -25.77 -9.34
C ALA A 23 21.04 -24.77 -8.50
N THR A 24 21.10 -24.83 -7.16
CA THR A 24 20.36 -23.90 -6.28
C THR A 24 20.72 -22.44 -6.55
N TYR A 25 21.94 -22.14 -7.00
CA TYR A 25 22.40 -20.78 -7.28
C TYR A 25 21.81 -20.17 -8.56
N PHE A 26 21.17 -20.97 -9.42
CA PHE A 26 20.50 -20.46 -10.61
C PHE A 26 19.06 -20.02 -10.35
N PHE A 27 18.44 -20.49 -9.26
CA PHE A 27 17.05 -20.19 -8.94
C PHE A 27 16.93 -18.87 -8.16
N ILE A 28 16.10 -17.97 -8.67
CA ILE A 28 15.72 -16.73 -7.97
C ILE A 28 14.53 -16.99 -7.05
N ASP A 29 13.62 -17.87 -7.48
CA ASP A 29 12.42 -18.19 -6.73
C ASP A 29 12.78 -18.99 -5.47
N PRO A 30 12.37 -18.52 -4.28
CA PRO A 30 12.71 -19.18 -3.02
C PRO A 30 12.14 -20.60 -2.94
N TRP A 31 11.03 -20.88 -3.63
CA TRP A 31 10.44 -22.21 -3.73
C TRP A 31 11.35 -23.23 -4.40
N ASN A 32 11.80 -22.90 -5.61
CA ASN A 32 12.65 -23.79 -6.41
C ASN A 32 14.02 -23.96 -5.75
N LEU A 33 14.56 -22.88 -5.19
CA LEU A 33 15.83 -22.93 -4.45
C LEU A 33 15.77 -23.94 -3.30
N GLN A 34 14.74 -23.86 -2.46
CA GLN A 34 14.62 -24.72 -1.28
C GLN A 34 14.31 -26.18 -1.67
N ALA A 35 13.49 -26.41 -2.70
CA ALA A 35 13.18 -27.76 -3.19
C ALA A 35 14.42 -28.47 -3.75
N VAL A 36 15.22 -27.77 -4.57
CA VAL A 36 16.47 -28.31 -5.12
C VAL A 36 17.52 -28.52 -4.03
N ALA A 37 17.61 -27.61 -3.05
CA ALA A 37 18.49 -27.77 -1.89
C ALA A 37 18.11 -29.00 -1.04
N LEU A 38 16.81 -29.24 -0.83
CA LEU A 38 16.32 -30.42 -0.13
C LEU A 38 16.68 -31.72 -0.87
N PHE A 39 16.52 -31.74 -2.20
CA PHE A 39 16.90 -32.88 -3.03
C PHE A 39 18.41 -33.15 -2.97
N SER A 40 19.22 -32.09 -3.05
CA SER A 40 20.68 -32.20 -2.89
C SER A 40 21.05 -32.77 -1.52
N ALA A 41 20.51 -32.23 -0.43
CA ALA A 41 20.79 -32.73 0.92
C ALA A 41 20.41 -34.21 1.08
N THR A 42 19.26 -34.61 0.54
CA THR A 42 18.79 -36.02 0.59
C THR A 42 19.75 -36.96 -0.14
N THR A 43 20.20 -36.59 -1.33
CA THR A 43 21.16 -37.40 -2.11
C THR A 43 22.54 -37.45 -1.45
N GLN A 44 22.99 -36.37 -0.80
CA GLN A 44 24.23 -36.36 -0.02
C GLN A 44 24.15 -37.26 1.22
N VAL A 45 23.04 -37.24 1.97
CA VAL A 45 22.84 -38.17 3.10
C VAL A 45 22.99 -39.61 2.63
N LEU A 46 22.32 -39.97 1.53
CA LEU A 46 22.38 -41.32 0.98
C LEU A 46 23.81 -41.69 0.57
N PHE A 47 24.51 -40.81 -0.11
CA PHE A 47 25.91 -41.02 -0.52
C PHE A 47 26.84 -41.27 0.68
N TYR A 48 26.87 -40.38 1.66
CA TYR A 48 27.79 -40.51 2.81
C TYR A 48 27.43 -41.67 3.75
N PHE A 49 26.16 -42.08 3.77
CA PHE A 49 25.71 -43.24 4.54
C PHE A 49 26.09 -44.57 3.90
N LEU A 50 26.10 -44.64 2.56
CA LEU A 50 26.45 -45.86 1.80
C LEU A 50 27.97 -46.10 1.72
N GLN A 51 28.79 -45.09 1.98
CA GLN A 51 30.25 -45.25 2.07
C GLN A 51 30.65 -46.23 3.17
N ARG A 52 31.75 -46.96 2.94
CA ARG A 52 32.32 -47.90 3.92
C ARG A 52 33.76 -47.51 4.24
N PRO A 53 34.05 -47.05 5.48
CA PRO A 53 33.10 -46.79 6.57
C PRO A 53 32.20 -45.55 6.31
N PRO A 54 31.00 -45.49 6.92
CA PRO A 54 30.13 -44.33 6.78
C PRO A 54 30.77 -43.07 7.36
N VAL A 55 30.63 -41.95 6.65
CA VAL A 55 31.20 -40.66 7.09
C VAL A 55 30.14 -39.87 7.86
N TRP A 56 29.92 -40.29 9.11
CA TRP A 56 28.84 -39.79 9.97
C TRP A 56 28.79 -38.28 10.14
N ILE A 57 29.95 -37.60 10.13
CA ILE A 57 30.01 -36.14 10.27
C ILE A 57 29.27 -35.45 9.10
N PHE A 58 29.46 -35.89 7.85
CA PHE A 58 28.75 -35.29 6.72
C PHE A 58 27.28 -35.72 6.67
N VAL A 59 26.95 -36.92 7.13
CA VAL A 59 25.56 -37.35 7.29
C VAL A 59 24.83 -36.42 8.25
N PHE A 60 25.41 -36.12 9.41
CA PHE A 60 24.84 -35.21 10.40
C PHE A 60 24.55 -33.82 9.81
N TRP A 61 25.53 -33.20 9.15
CA TRP A 61 25.35 -31.86 8.55
C TRP A 61 24.29 -31.86 7.44
N ASN A 62 24.25 -32.88 6.59
CA ASN A 62 23.24 -32.97 5.54
C ASN A 62 21.83 -33.23 6.09
N VAL A 63 21.69 -33.97 7.19
CA VAL A 63 20.40 -34.11 7.90
C VAL A 63 19.95 -32.77 8.47
N LEU A 64 20.86 -31.99 9.07
CA LEU A 64 20.55 -30.65 9.56
C LEU A 64 20.09 -29.72 8.43
N GLN A 65 20.81 -29.74 7.32
CA GLN A 65 20.46 -29.00 6.10
C GLN A 65 19.09 -29.42 5.56
N PHE A 66 18.80 -30.71 5.50
CA PHE A 66 17.49 -31.25 5.12
C PHE A 66 16.37 -30.68 6.02
N CYS A 67 16.57 -30.69 7.34
CA CYS A 67 15.60 -30.15 8.29
C CYS A 67 15.35 -28.64 8.08
N ILE A 68 16.41 -27.85 7.87
CA ILE A 68 16.30 -26.41 7.63
C ILE A 68 15.49 -26.13 6.35
N ASN A 69 15.84 -26.76 5.23
CA ASN A 69 15.13 -26.56 3.98
C ASN A 69 13.66 -27.03 4.07
N THR A 70 13.40 -28.12 4.80
CA THR A 70 12.02 -28.60 5.05
C THR A 70 11.20 -27.54 5.78
N VAL A 71 11.74 -26.94 6.85
CA VAL A 71 11.05 -25.87 7.60
C VAL A 71 10.80 -24.65 6.71
N GLN A 72 11.75 -24.27 5.85
CA GLN A 72 11.57 -23.16 4.91
C GLN A 72 10.49 -23.46 3.87
N ILE A 73 10.45 -24.67 3.30
CA ILE A 73 9.39 -25.08 2.38
C ILE A 73 8.03 -25.05 3.08
N VAL A 74 7.93 -25.59 4.28
CA VAL A 74 6.68 -25.55 5.06
C VAL A 74 6.27 -24.11 5.35
N ARG A 75 7.22 -23.22 5.67
CA ARG A 75 6.94 -21.79 5.87
C ARG A 75 6.54 -21.09 4.59
N LEU A 76 7.11 -21.44 3.45
CA LEU A 76 6.69 -20.89 2.16
C LEU A 76 5.30 -21.42 1.78
N ALA A 77 5.01 -22.71 1.99
CA ALA A 77 3.72 -23.35 1.72
C ALA A 77 2.61 -22.78 2.61
N VAL A 78 2.87 -22.86 3.92
CA VAL A 78 2.84 -21.75 4.86
C VAL A 78 2.22 -20.50 4.28
N ASP A 79 3.08 -19.62 3.75
CA ASP A 79 2.90 -18.25 3.27
C ASP A 79 2.20 -18.09 1.89
N THR A 80 2.18 -19.11 1.03
CA THR A 80 1.52 -19.05 -0.30
C THR A 80 0.18 -19.76 -0.44
N SER A 81 -0.18 -20.71 0.43
CA SER A 81 -1.55 -21.27 0.48
C SER A 81 -2.61 -20.18 0.28
N GLU A 82 -3.36 -20.32 -0.81
CA GLU A 82 -4.32 -19.32 -1.26
C GLU A 82 -5.37 -19.12 -0.18
N VAL A 83 -5.55 -17.87 0.23
CA VAL A 83 -6.64 -17.57 1.16
C VAL A 83 -7.90 -17.48 0.36
N GLN A 84 -8.75 -18.49 0.51
CA GLN A 84 -10.11 -18.43 0.00
C GLN A 84 -10.86 -17.35 0.77
N PHE A 85 -11.31 -16.33 0.06
CA PHE A 85 -12.21 -15.31 0.58
C PHE A 85 -13.65 -15.78 0.38
N ASP A 86 -14.47 -15.65 1.41
CA ASP A 86 -15.91 -15.78 1.24
C ASP A 86 -16.44 -14.61 0.36
N GLU A 87 -17.60 -14.77 -0.26
CA GLU A 87 -18.18 -13.75 -1.16
C GLU A 87 -18.29 -12.37 -0.47
N ARG A 88 -18.65 -12.39 0.81
CA ARG A 88 -18.73 -11.19 1.67
C ARG A 88 -17.36 -10.54 1.89
N GLU A 89 -16.34 -11.35 2.12
CA GLU A 89 -14.97 -10.88 2.30
C GLU A 89 -14.43 -10.31 0.99
N LEU A 90 -14.74 -10.95 -0.15
CA LEU A 90 -14.38 -10.48 -1.48
C LEU A 90 -15.02 -9.13 -1.79
N GLN A 91 -16.27 -8.92 -1.39
CA GLN A 91 -16.96 -7.64 -1.53
C GLN A 91 -16.30 -6.54 -0.67
N ALA A 92 -16.00 -6.81 0.60
CA ALA A 92 -15.29 -5.86 1.45
C ALA A 92 -13.87 -5.56 0.92
N LEU A 93 -13.20 -6.57 0.38
CA LEU A 93 -11.90 -6.42 -0.26
C LEU A 93 -12.00 -5.57 -1.53
N ALA A 94 -13.02 -5.77 -2.37
CA ALA A 94 -13.24 -4.98 -3.59
C ALA A 94 -13.45 -3.49 -3.29
N LEU A 95 -14.12 -3.16 -2.19
CA LEU A 95 -14.32 -1.78 -1.75
C LEU A 95 -13.06 -1.13 -1.17
N THR A 96 -12.12 -1.95 -0.70
CA THR A 96 -10.87 -1.47 -0.08
C THR A 96 -9.63 -1.75 -0.91
N LEU A 97 -9.81 -2.30 -2.12
CA LEU A 97 -8.74 -2.80 -2.98
C LEU A 97 -7.64 -1.73 -3.17
N HIS A 98 -8.07 -0.49 -3.43
CA HIS A 98 -7.21 0.66 -3.65
C HIS A 98 -6.22 0.96 -2.51
N CYS A 99 -6.52 0.56 -1.27
CA CYS A 99 -5.68 0.84 -0.11
C CYS A 99 -4.84 -0.37 0.31
N PHE A 100 -5.21 -1.57 -0.11
CA PHE A 100 -4.57 -2.81 0.32
C PHE A 100 -3.74 -3.51 -0.76
N ASP A 101 -3.57 -2.91 -1.94
CA ASP A 101 -2.78 -3.49 -3.04
C ASP A 101 -1.34 -3.85 -2.64
N SER A 102 -0.75 -3.12 -1.68
CA SER A 102 0.60 -3.38 -1.17
C SER A 102 0.65 -4.46 -0.08
N VAL A 103 -0.49 -4.88 0.44
CA VAL A 103 -0.57 -5.80 1.58
C VAL A 103 -0.87 -7.23 1.10
N PRO A 104 -0.07 -8.23 1.47
CA PRO A 104 -0.36 -9.62 1.17
C PRO A 104 -1.79 -10.03 1.59
N SER A 105 -2.54 -10.68 0.69
CA SER A 105 -3.96 -11.04 0.87
C SER A 105 -4.24 -11.80 2.18
N ARG A 106 -3.26 -12.57 2.64
CA ARG A 106 -3.21 -13.23 3.96
C ARG A 106 -3.45 -12.31 5.15
N LYS A 107 -2.74 -11.19 5.17
CA LYS A 107 -2.80 -10.23 6.26
C LYS A 107 -4.15 -9.53 6.24
N ILE A 108 -4.65 -9.18 5.06
CA ILE A 108 -5.98 -8.61 4.88
C ILE A 108 -7.05 -9.60 5.35
N ALA A 109 -6.99 -10.85 4.90
CA ALA A 109 -7.93 -11.89 5.31
C ALA A 109 -7.94 -12.09 6.83
N ARG A 110 -6.77 -12.03 7.48
CA ARG A 110 -6.69 -12.10 8.95
C ARG A 110 -7.43 -10.93 9.61
N VAL A 111 -7.35 -9.73 9.03
CA VAL A 111 -8.10 -8.57 9.53
C VAL A 111 -9.59 -8.74 9.27
N LEU A 112 -9.99 -9.05 8.04
CA LEU A 112 -11.39 -9.24 7.67
C LEU A 112 -12.08 -10.29 8.54
N ARG A 113 -11.43 -11.45 8.73
CA ARG A 113 -11.92 -12.55 9.60
C ARG A 113 -11.93 -12.24 11.09
N SER A 114 -11.17 -11.22 11.51
CA SER A 114 -11.21 -10.77 12.90
C SER A 114 -12.36 -9.81 13.18
N GLY A 115 -13.04 -9.37 12.13
CA GLY A 115 -14.24 -8.54 12.21
C GLY A 115 -15.50 -9.39 12.33
N GLU A 116 -16.51 -8.79 12.94
CA GLU A 116 -17.84 -9.35 13.09
C GLU A 116 -18.77 -8.70 12.07
N TRP A 117 -19.49 -9.52 11.30
CA TRP A 117 -20.47 -9.04 10.34
C TRP A 117 -21.75 -8.64 11.07
N LEU A 118 -22.20 -7.41 10.87
CA LEU A 118 -23.42 -6.87 11.46
C LEU A 118 -24.37 -6.39 10.36
N GLN A 119 -25.61 -6.90 10.38
CA GLN A 119 -26.69 -6.44 9.53
C GLN A 119 -27.67 -5.62 10.38
N THR A 120 -27.96 -4.41 9.93
CA THR A 120 -28.77 -3.42 10.66
C THR A 120 -29.91 -2.97 9.75
N LYS A 121 -31.15 -2.92 10.25
CA LYS A 121 -32.30 -2.49 9.45
C LYS A 121 -32.40 -0.96 9.44
N ASN A 122 -33.19 -0.44 8.52
CA ASN A 122 -33.44 1.00 8.43
C ASN A 122 -33.94 1.58 9.76
N GLY A 123 -33.29 2.65 10.24
CA GLY A 123 -33.63 3.32 11.50
C GLY A 123 -33.03 2.69 12.76
N ASP A 124 -32.44 1.49 12.66
CA ASP A 124 -31.76 0.87 13.79
C ASP A 124 -30.39 1.53 14.04
N THR A 125 -29.94 1.46 15.29
CA THR A 125 -28.65 2.02 15.70
C THR A 125 -27.52 1.05 15.38
N VAL A 126 -26.56 1.50 14.57
CA VAL A 126 -25.35 0.74 14.25
C VAL A 126 -24.36 0.80 15.41
N CYS A 127 -24.09 2.01 15.91
CA CYS A 127 -23.25 2.24 17.08
C CYS A 127 -23.55 3.61 17.70
N THR A 128 -23.12 3.78 18.95
CA THR A 128 -23.11 5.07 19.64
C THR A 128 -21.66 5.50 19.80
N LEU A 129 -21.37 6.73 19.36
CA LEU A 129 -20.08 7.36 19.52
C LEU A 129 -20.18 8.33 20.70
N GLU A 130 -19.60 7.97 21.83
CA GLU A 130 -19.46 8.87 22.96
C GLU A 130 -18.21 9.72 22.70
N ASP A 131 -18.37 11.04 22.64
CA ASP A 131 -17.29 11.99 22.37
C ASP A 131 -16.60 11.79 21.01
N GLY A 132 -17.34 11.28 20.03
CA GLY A 132 -16.81 10.94 18.71
C GLY A 132 -16.04 9.61 18.70
N GLU A 133 -16.02 8.90 19.82
CA GLU A 133 -15.34 7.63 19.96
C GLU A 133 -16.30 6.47 20.25
N GLY A 134 -16.00 5.29 19.70
CA GLY A 134 -16.73 4.06 19.96
C GLY A 134 -15.78 2.94 20.32
N ASP A 135 -16.31 1.92 20.99
CA ASP A 135 -15.57 0.68 21.29
C ASP A 135 -15.18 -0.09 20.03
N HIS A 136 -15.85 0.21 18.90
CA HIS A 136 -15.73 -0.52 17.66
C HIS A 136 -15.59 0.42 16.47
N VAL A 137 -14.85 -0.05 15.48
CA VAL A 137 -14.77 0.56 14.15
C VAL A 137 -15.66 -0.26 13.23
N HIS A 138 -16.49 0.43 12.45
CA HIS A 138 -17.34 -0.19 11.46
C HIS A 138 -16.87 0.21 10.07
N PHE A 139 -16.79 -0.75 9.17
CA PHE A 139 -16.60 -0.53 7.74
C PHE A 139 -17.91 -0.86 7.02
N VAL A 140 -18.45 0.10 6.29
CA VAL A 140 -19.74 -0.02 5.62
C VAL A 140 -19.54 -0.78 4.31
N VAL A 141 -20.04 -2.01 4.24
CA VAL A 141 -19.90 -2.87 3.05
C VAL A 141 -21.09 -2.71 2.12
N GLU A 142 -22.29 -2.49 2.67
CA GLU A 142 -23.50 -2.19 1.90
C GLU A 142 -24.36 -1.18 2.67
N GLY A 143 -24.96 -0.24 1.95
CA GLY A 143 -25.88 0.76 2.49
C GLY A 143 -25.18 2.04 2.96
N THR A 144 -25.89 2.82 3.78
CA THR A 144 -25.43 4.13 4.26
C THR A 144 -25.71 4.26 5.75
N VAL A 145 -24.75 4.83 6.49
CA VAL A 145 -24.88 5.11 7.93
C VAL A 145 -24.78 6.61 8.15
N GLU A 146 -25.70 7.18 8.93
CA GLU A 146 -25.66 8.58 9.35
C GLU A 146 -25.33 8.69 10.83
N ALA A 147 -24.34 9.52 11.17
CA ALA A 147 -24.10 9.93 12.54
C ALA A 147 -25.00 11.13 12.86
N VAL A 148 -25.92 10.97 13.79
CA VAL A 148 -26.88 11.99 14.22
C VAL A 148 -26.52 12.45 15.63
N SER A 149 -26.39 13.76 15.86
CA SER A 149 -26.18 14.32 17.19
C SER A 149 -27.42 14.15 18.08
N ARG A 150 -27.27 14.39 19.40
CA ARG A 150 -28.41 14.41 20.33
C ARG A 150 -29.51 15.40 19.94
N ASP A 151 -29.13 16.49 19.28
CA ASP A 151 -30.05 17.53 18.77
C ASP A 151 -30.83 17.09 17.51
N GLY A 152 -30.59 15.88 16.99
CA GLY A 152 -31.20 15.38 15.75
C GLY A 152 -30.53 15.89 14.47
N HIS A 153 -29.38 16.57 14.57
CA HIS A 153 -28.64 17.04 13.41
C HIS A 153 -27.71 15.94 12.88
N VAL A 154 -27.74 15.73 11.56
CA VAL A 154 -26.79 14.82 10.89
C VAL A 154 -25.41 15.46 10.93
N CYS A 155 -24.47 14.83 11.63
CA CYS A 155 -23.08 15.24 11.73
C CYS A 155 -22.33 14.86 10.45
N TYR A 156 -22.35 13.58 10.08
CA TYR A 156 -21.71 13.06 8.87
C TYR A 156 -22.42 11.80 8.37
N ARG A 157 -22.10 11.41 7.13
CA ARG A 157 -22.64 10.23 6.47
C ARG A 157 -21.50 9.35 5.94
N ALA A 158 -21.53 8.06 6.28
CA ALA A 158 -20.63 7.04 5.76
C ALA A 158 -21.40 6.15 4.78
N ASP A 159 -21.00 6.18 3.51
CA ASP A 159 -21.56 5.34 2.46
C ASP A 159 -20.75 4.04 2.34
N THR A 160 -21.17 3.15 1.45
CA THR A 160 -20.39 1.96 1.05
C THR A 160 -18.92 2.29 0.81
N GLY A 161 -18.02 1.57 1.48
CA GLY A 161 -16.57 1.80 1.47
C GLY A 161 -16.08 2.78 2.55
N GLY A 162 -16.98 3.40 3.31
CA GLY A 162 -16.63 4.33 4.38
C GLY A 162 -16.46 3.66 5.75
N PHE A 163 -15.79 4.37 6.65
CA PHE A 163 -15.60 3.94 8.03
C PHE A 163 -16.52 4.70 8.99
N VAL A 164 -16.74 4.14 10.18
CA VAL A 164 -17.38 4.81 11.32
C VAL A 164 -16.56 4.45 12.55
N GLY A 165 -16.21 5.45 13.36
CA GLY A 165 -15.34 5.28 14.52
C GLY A 165 -13.84 5.33 14.19
N GLU A 166 -13.46 5.95 13.06
CA GLU A 166 -12.06 6.10 12.66
C GLU A 166 -11.20 6.87 13.69
N ALA A 167 -11.79 7.85 14.37
CA ALA A 167 -11.11 8.63 15.41
C ALA A 167 -10.63 7.72 16.55
N SER A 168 -11.49 6.81 17.03
CA SER A 168 -11.13 5.83 18.07
C SER A 168 -9.98 4.93 17.64
N LEU A 169 -9.96 4.50 16.37
CA LEU A 169 -8.87 3.70 15.86
C LEU A 169 -7.56 4.50 15.80
N ALA A 170 -7.62 5.73 15.31
CA ALA A 170 -6.48 6.63 15.25
C ALA A 170 -5.87 6.85 16.64
N HIS A 171 -6.69 7.18 17.64
CA HIS A 171 -6.28 7.31 19.04
C HIS A 171 -5.69 6.01 19.60
N ALA A 172 -6.40 4.89 19.41
CA ALA A 172 -5.98 3.59 19.90
C ALA A 172 -4.69 3.08 19.26
N VAL A 173 -4.36 3.48 18.03
CA VAL A 173 -3.08 3.15 17.39
C VAL A 173 -1.97 4.10 17.81
N SER A 174 -2.24 5.41 17.89
CA SER A 174 -1.26 6.42 18.32
C SER A 174 -0.88 6.28 19.80
N GLY A 175 -1.69 5.57 20.60
CA GLY A 175 -1.43 5.39 22.03
C GLY A 175 -1.80 6.60 22.87
N THR A 176 -2.34 7.62 22.21
CA THR A 176 -3.03 8.75 22.79
C THR A 176 -4.47 8.32 23.09
N LEU A 177 -4.64 7.52 24.14
CA LEU A 177 -5.97 7.46 24.77
C LEU A 177 -6.33 8.88 25.18
N PRO A 178 -7.52 9.40 24.85
CA PRO A 178 -7.98 10.65 25.42
C PRO A 178 -7.92 10.53 26.94
N ASP A 179 -7.37 11.54 27.60
CA ASP A 179 -7.48 11.67 29.05
C ASP A 179 -8.92 12.13 29.32
N TYR A 180 -9.84 11.17 29.49
CA TYR A 180 -11.29 11.40 29.60
C TYR A 180 -11.69 12.25 30.82
N ASP A 181 -10.78 12.49 31.78
CA ASP A 181 -11.08 13.23 33.00
C ASP A 181 -11.06 14.77 32.84
N ALA A 182 -10.67 15.30 31.67
CA ALA A 182 -10.47 16.75 31.48
C ALA A 182 -11.39 17.43 30.45
N LEU A 183 -12.29 16.69 29.81
CA LEU A 183 -13.06 17.18 28.67
C LEU A 183 -14.56 16.90 28.89
N ASP A 184 -15.27 17.88 29.46
CA ASP A 184 -16.73 17.98 29.38
C ASP A 184 -17.12 18.07 27.89
N VAL A 185 -17.32 16.91 27.26
CA VAL A 185 -17.74 16.78 25.86
C VAL A 185 -19.23 16.41 25.84
N PRO A 186 -20.12 17.39 25.66
CA PRO A 186 -21.48 17.13 25.24
C PRO A 186 -21.45 16.94 23.72
N ASP A 187 -21.52 15.70 23.25
CA ASP A 187 -22.51 15.25 22.25
C ASP A 187 -22.17 13.84 21.75
N ALA A 188 -22.73 12.83 22.43
CA ALA A 188 -22.75 11.48 21.91
C ALA A 188 -23.50 11.47 20.56
N ALA A 189 -22.84 11.04 19.49
CA ALA A 189 -23.45 10.89 18.18
C ALA A 189 -23.97 9.46 18.03
N ARG A 190 -25.23 9.31 17.62
CA ARG A 190 -25.85 8.03 17.34
C ARG A 190 -25.71 7.73 15.85
N CYS A 191 -25.02 6.66 15.50
CA CYS A 191 -24.92 6.21 14.13
C CYS A 191 -26.13 5.34 13.79
N VAL A 192 -26.97 5.78 12.86
CA VAL A 192 -28.24 5.18 12.47
C VAL A 192 -28.15 4.68 11.02
N ALA A 193 -28.67 3.49 10.76
CA ALA A 193 -28.72 2.92 9.42
C ALA A 193 -29.78 3.61 8.56
N LEU A 194 -29.39 4.02 7.34
CA LEU A 194 -30.31 4.47 6.29
C LEU A 194 -30.54 3.33 5.30
N GLY A 195 -31.68 2.66 5.43
CA GLY A 195 -31.95 1.42 4.72
C GLY A 195 -31.34 0.21 5.42
N ASP A 196 -31.35 -0.93 4.74
CA ASP A 196 -30.67 -2.12 5.22
C ASP A 196 -29.16 -1.96 5.00
N VAL A 197 -28.40 -2.01 6.09
CA VAL A 197 -26.96 -1.78 6.10
C VAL A 197 -26.24 -3.04 6.53
N ARG A 198 -25.18 -3.39 5.82
CA ARG A 198 -24.23 -4.42 6.23
C ARG A 198 -22.89 -3.78 6.55
N THR A 199 -22.42 -4.00 7.77
CA THR A 199 -21.12 -3.50 8.22
C THR A 199 -20.22 -4.64 8.69
N LEU A 200 -18.92 -4.46 8.51
CA LEU A 200 -17.89 -5.26 9.16
C LEU A 200 -17.35 -4.48 10.36
N ARG A 201 -17.46 -5.07 11.55
CA ARG A 201 -17.19 -4.39 12.81
C ARG A 201 -15.97 -4.99 13.50
N TRP A 202 -15.03 -4.17 13.95
CA TRP A 202 -13.90 -4.62 14.77
C TRP A 202 -13.87 -3.92 16.12
N PRO A 203 -13.57 -4.63 17.22
CA PRO A 203 -13.21 -3.97 18.48
C PRO A 203 -11.95 -3.13 18.29
N VAL A 204 -12.01 -1.84 18.62
CA VAL A 204 -10.93 -0.86 18.37
C VAL A 204 -9.60 -1.34 18.94
N ARG A 205 -9.59 -1.80 20.20
CA ARG A 205 -8.38 -2.29 20.87
C ARG A 205 -7.79 -3.54 20.20
N ARG A 206 -8.64 -4.41 19.64
CA ARG A 206 -8.21 -5.63 18.95
C ARG A 206 -7.62 -5.29 17.59
N LEU A 207 -8.30 -4.44 16.82
CA LEU A 207 -7.82 -3.98 15.51
C LEU A 207 -6.52 -3.19 15.66
N ALA A 208 -6.47 -2.19 16.55
CA ALA A 208 -5.26 -1.40 16.81
C ALA A 208 -4.05 -2.29 17.19
N ARG A 209 -4.27 -3.35 17.98
CA ARG A 209 -3.22 -4.31 18.32
C ARG A 209 -2.74 -5.12 17.11
N VAL A 210 -3.64 -5.47 16.18
CA VAL A 210 -3.28 -6.15 14.94
C VAL A 210 -2.50 -5.22 14.03
N LEU A 211 -2.96 -3.98 13.84
CA LEU A 211 -2.30 -2.97 13.01
C LEU A 211 -0.91 -2.62 13.55
N ARG A 212 -0.76 -2.37 14.86
CA ARG A 212 0.56 -2.09 15.47
C ARG A 212 1.58 -3.22 15.32
N ARG A 213 1.12 -4.46 15.12
CA ARG A 213 2.00 -5.62 14.94
C ARG A 213 2.55 -5.72 13.52
N ASP A 214 1.96 -5.02 12.56
CA ASP A 214 2.24 -5.17 11.13
C ASP A 214 2.21 -3.79 10.45
N ALA A 215 3.39 -3.22 10.24
CA ALA A 215 3.54 -1.85 9.75
C ALA A 215 2.91 -1.63 8.35
N GLU A 216 3.04 -2.61 7.45
CA GLU A 216 2.44 -2.55 6.11
C GLU A 216 0.91 -2.45 6.20
N LEU A 217 0.31 -3.30 7.04
CA LEU A 217 -1.12 -3.31 7.26
C LEU A 217 -1.61 -2.02 7.92
N LEU A 218 -0.84 -1.48 8.87
CA LEU A 218 -1.13 -0.21 9.50
C LEU A 218 -1.10 0.95 8.48
N ASP A 219 -0.09 1.00 7.63
CA ASP A 219 0.05 2.07 6.65
C ASP A 219 -1.06 2.00 5.59
N ALA A 220 -1.47 0.80 5.16
CA ALA A 220 -2.63 0.61 4.31
C ALA A 220 -3.95 1.07 4.97
N PHE A 221 -4.16 0.77 6.25
CA PHE A 221 -5.32 1.26 6.99
C PHE A 221 -5.29 2.79 7.17
N ARG A 222 -4.11 3.39 7.38
CA ARG A 222 -3.95 4.84 7.44
C ARG A 222 -4.35 5.51 6.14
N GLU A 223 -3.94 4.95 5.01
CA GLU A 223 -4.32 5.44 3.70
C GLU A 223 -5.84 5.32 3.46
N ALA A 224 -6.42 4.17 3.79
CA ALA A 224 -7.87 3.95 3.69
C ALA A 224 -8.68 4.95 4.54
N LEU A 225 -8.29 5.14 5.80
CA LEU A 225 -8.94 6.08 6.70
C LEU A 225 -8.76 7.53 6.26
N ALA A 226 -7.59 7.89 5.71
CA ALA A 226 -7.36 9.22 5.17
C ALA A 226 -8.34 9.53 4.04
N LEU A 227 -8.44 8.63 3.06
CA LEU A 227 -9.32 8.79 1.90
C LEU A 227 -10.79 8.92 2.30
N ASP A 228 -11.26 8.07 3.21
CA ASP A 228 -12.62 8.15 3.75
C ASP A 228 -12.87 9.47 4.49
N PHE A 229 -11.92 9.90 5.32
CA PHE A 229 -12.03 11.15 6.06
C PHE A 229 -12.09 12.38 5.14
N TYR A 230 -11.26 12.41 4.09
CA TYR A 230 -11.31 13.47 3.07
C TYR A 230 -12.67 13.50 2.34
N ALA A 231 -13.19 12.34 1.95
CA ALA A 231 -14.49 12.26 1.29
C ALA A 231 -15.64 12.78 2.18
N LYS A 232 -15.60 12.51 3.49
CA LYS A 232 -16.58 13.05 4.45
C LYS A 232 -16.49 14.57 4.58
N LEU A 233 -15.28 15.12 4.70
CA LEU A 233 -15.07 16.56 4.79
C LEU A 233 -15.59 17.28 3.54
N GLU A 234 -15.29 16.77 2.36
CA GLU A 234 -15.73 17.36 1.09
C GLU A 234 -17.27 17.40 0.99
N ARG A 235 -17.95 16.33 1.39
CA ARG A 235 -19.42 16.27 1.41
C ARG A 235 -20.02 17.27 2.39
N GLU A 236 -19.43 17.43 3.58
CA GLU A 236 -19.88 18.43 4.54
C GLU A 236 -19.70 19.85 4.01
N GLU A 237 -18.56 20.14 3.37
CA GLU A 237 -18.34 21.44 2.74
C GLU A 237 -19.34 21.71 1.62
N ALA A 238 -19.64 20.71 0.79
CA ALA A 238 -20.65 20.81 -0.25
C ALA A 238 -22.06 21.06 0.33
N ALA A 239 -22.40 20.40 1.44
CA ALA A 239 -23.67 20.61 2.14
C ALA A 239 -23.77 22.01 2.76
N ALA A 240 -22.68 22.52 3.35
CA ALA A 240 -22.61 23.87 3.91
C ALA A 240 -22.81 24.94 2.81
N ARG A 241 -22.15 24.79 1.66
CA ARG A 241 -22.31 25.70 0.51
C ARG A 241 -23.75 25.75 0.01
N LYS A 242 -24.45 24.61 -0.01
CA LYS A 242 -25.86 24.53 -0.43
C LYS A 242 -26.81 25.25 0.53
N ASN A 243 -26.52 25.24 1.83
CA ASN A 243 -27.30 25.99 2.82
C ASN A 243 -27.10 27.51 2.69
N ASP A 244 -25.87 27.97 2.43
CA ASP A 244 -25.57 29.40 2.25
C ASP A 244 -26.20 29.99 0.97
N GLN A 245 -26.39 29.16 -0.06
CA GLN A 245 -27.07 29.55 -1.30
C GLN A 245 -28.60 29.63 -1.19
N SER A 246 -29.19 29.17 -0.08
CA SER A 246 -30.63 29.34 0.12
C SER A 246 -30.93 30.84 0.30
N PRO A 247 -31.83 31.44 -0.51
CA PRO A 247 -32.06 32.88 -0.48
C PRO A 247 -32.42 33.28 0.95
N PRO A 248 -31.86 34.40 1.48
CA PRO A 248 -32.09 34.80 2.85
C PRO A 248 -33.59 34.85 3.07
N LYS A 249 -34.10 33.99 3.97
CA LYS A 249 -35.51 33.99 4.35
C LYS A 249 -35.85 35.43 4.68
N ARG A 250 -36.60 36.10 3.78
CA ARG A 250 -37.05 37.48 3.97
C ARG A 250 -37.58 37.54 5.40
N PRO A 251 -37.03 38.40 6.27
CA PRO A 251 -37.54 38.51 7.63
C PRO A 251 -39.02 38.75 7.48
N SER A 252 -39.83 37.79 7.95
CA SER A 252 -41.26 37.95 7.96
C SER A 252 -41.50 39.13 8.88
N ILE A 253 -41.77 40.30 8.28
CA ILE A 253 -42.22 41.48 8.99
C ILE A 253 -43.55 41.05 9.61
N ARG A 254 -43.47 40.56 10.84
CA ARG A 254 -44.62 40.29 11.68
C ARG A 254 -45.20 41.67 11.95
N ARG A 255 -46.15 42.09 11.11
CA ARG A 255 -46.97 43.28 11.35
C ARG A 255 -47.63 43.04 12.70
N THR A 256 -47.09 43.66 13.73
CA THR A 256 -47.76 43.79 15.02
C THR A 256 -49.10 44.46 14.76
N PRO A 257 -50.21 43.90 15.24
CA PRO A 257 -51.48 44.59 15.23
C PRO A 257 -51.31 45.91 15.97
N ARG A 258 -51.66 47.03 15.33
CA ARG A 258 -51.78 48.33 16.00
C ARG A 258 -52.78 48.18 17.13
N ALA A 259 -52.30 48.18 18.36
CA ALA A 259 -53.15 48.41 19.53
C ALA A 259 -53.48 49.92 19.59
N PRO A 260 -54.70 50.29 20.02
CA PRO A 260 -55.11 51.68 20.13
C PRO A 260 -54.37 52.37 21.29
N GLU A 261 -54.06 53.64 21.06
CA GLU A 261 -53.42 54.54 22.00
C GLU A 261 -54.29 54.75 23.24
N THR A 262 -53.73 54.44 24.42
CA THR A 262 -54.16 55.04 25.68
C THR A 262 -52.93 55.43 26.51
N THR A 263 -53.11 56.58 27.13
CA THR A 263 -52.19 57.48 27.81
C THR A 263 -51.58 56.95 29.11
N CYS A 264 -50.45 57.57 29.45
CA CYS A 264 -49.87 57.76 30.80
C CYS A 264 -48.92 56.73 31.44
N CYS A 265 -47.73 57.28 31.74
CA CYS A 265 -46.93 57.18 32.97
C CYS A 265 -45.79 56.14 33.09
N ARG A 266 -44.61 56.75 33.35
CA ARG A 266 -43.43 56.28 34.10
C ARG A 266 -42.50 55.24 33.46
N LYS A 267 -41.34 55.74 33.04
CA LYS A 267 -40.08 55.01 32.80
C LYS A 267 -39.53 54.37 34.09
N PRO A 268 -38.97 53.16 34.02
CA PRO A 268 -37.86 52.72 34.88
C PRO A 268 -36.55 52.59 34.07
N PRO A 269 -35.38 52.42 34.72
CA PRO A 269 -34.08 52.66 34.10
C PRO A 269 -33.64 51.53 33.17
N VAL A 270 -32.84 51.93 32.20
CA VAL A 270 -32.20 51.09 31.18
C VAL A 270 -31.22 50.13 31.83
N VAL A 271 -31.58 48.86 31.93
CA VAL A 271 -30.61 47.76 32.13
C VAL A 271 -30.07 47.38 30.77
N ARG A 272 -28.83 47.81 30.51
CA ARG A 272 -28.05 47.42 29.32
C ARG A 272 -27.67 45.94 29.48
N ARG A 273 -28.53 45.02 29.02
CA ARG A 273 -28.14 43.63 28.79
C ARG A 273 -27.18 43.60 27.60
N THR A 274 -25.89 43.48 27.88
CA THR A 274 -24.91 42.96 26.93
C THR A 274 -25.38 41.56 26.54
N LEU A 275 -25.99 41.44 25.35
CA LEU A 275 -26.20 40.17 24.69
C LEU A 275 -24.81 39.65 24.32
N THR A 276 -24.28 38.74 25.14
CA THR A 276 -23.19 37.87 24.72
C THR A 276 -23.67 37.10 23.48
N PRO A 277 -22.88 37.08 22.39
CA PRO A 277 -23.21 36.28 21.21
C PRO A 277 -23.31 34.80 21.63
N PRO A 278 -24.13 33.97 20.94
CA PRO A 278 -24.33 32.58 21.30
C PRO A 278 -22.99 31.83 21.31
N GLN A 279 -22.55 31.38 22.49
CA GLN A 279 -21.29 30.66 22.72
C GLN A 279 -21.27 29.25 22.09
N SER A 280 -22.38 28.75 21.55
CA SER A 280 -22.49 27.40 21.00
C SER A 280 -21.76 27.20 19.66
N ALA A 281 -21.58 28.26 18.86
CA ALA A 281 -20.93 28.14 17.56
C ALA A 281 -19.39 28.13 17.64
N SER A 282 -18.80 28.84 18.62
CA SER A 282 -17.34 28.92 18.76
C SER A 282 -16.74 27.67 19.41
N SER A 283 -17.43 27.05 20.38
CA SER A 283 -16.96 25.80 21.00
C SER A 283 -17.09 24.59 20.05
N ARG A 284 -18.10 24.56 19.17
CA ARG A 284 -18.22 23.53 18.11
C ARG A 284 -17.05 23.59 17.13
N ARG A 285 -16.56 24.78 16.76
CA ARG A 285 -15.44 24.95 15.82
C ARG A 285 -14.09 24.49 16.37
N THR A 286 -13.80 24.75 17.65
CA THR A 286 -12.54 24.30 18.28
C THR A 286 -12.50 22.79 18.48
N ARG A 287 -13.62 22.16 18.84
CA ARG A 287 -13.69 20.72 19.16
C ARG A 287 -13.63 19.80 17.94
N ARG A 288 -14.27 20.20 16.82
CA ARG A 288 -14.12 19.51 15.53
C ARG A 288 -12.67 19.46 15.06
N ARG A 289 -11.88 20.48 15.46
CA ARG A 289 -10.46 20.60 15.14
C ARG A 289 -9.62 19.50 15.80
N ASP A 290 -10.00 19.01 16.98
CA ASP A 290 -9.22 18.03 17.72
C ASP A 290 -9.37 16.61 17.15
N GLY A 291 -10.59 16.19 16.78
CA GLY A 291 -10.80 14.93 16.06
C GLY A 291 -10.19 14.93 14.66
N VAL A 292 -10.36 16.04 13.92
CA VAL A 292 -9.67 16.27 12.64
C VAL A 292 -8.15 16.21 12.81
N LYS A 293 -7.63 16.80 13.90
CA LYS A 293 -6.20 16.77 14.21
C LYS A 293 -5.72 15.38 14.57
N ALA A 294 -6.45 14.60 15.35
CA ALA A 294 -6.06 13.23 15.70
C ALA A 294 -6.00 12.31 14.48
N VAL A 295 -7.00 12.41 13.58
CA VAL A 295 -6.99 11.68 12.30
C VAL A 295 -5.85 12.20 11.42
N ALA A 296 -5.65 13.52 11.33
CA ALA A 296 -4.55 14.09 10.55
C ALA A 296 -3.18 13.70 11.10
N ASP A 297 -2.98 13.66 12.41
CA ASP A 297 -1.74 13.23 13.08
C ASP A 297 -1.49 11.73 12.84
N PHE A 298 -2.56 10.91 12.87
CA PHE A 298 -2.51 9.50 12.54
C PHE A 298 -2.13 9.24 11.08
N VAL A 299 -2.70 10.01 10.15
CA VAL A 299 -2.43 9.95 8.70
C VAL A 299 -1.05 10.51 8.36
N THR A 300 -0.63 11.59 9.00
CA THR A 300 0.72 12.18 8.80
C THR A 300 1.82 11.32 9.41
N GLY A 301 1.50 10.47 10.40
CA GLY A 301 2.35 9.35 10.81
C GLY A 301 2.73 8.39 9.66
N ALA A 302 1.85 8.23 8.66
CA ALA A 302 2.14 7.47 7.42
C ALA A 302 3.10 8.25 6.50
N ARG A 303 2.89 9.57 6.36
CA ARG A 303 3.77 10.43 5.55
C ARG A 303 5.19 10.52 6.11
N THR A 304 5.33 10.54 7.43
CA THR A 304 6.64 10.55 8.10
C THR A 304 7.30 9.17 8.08
N SER A 305 6.58 8.05 8.11
CA SER A 305 7.20 6.72 7.91
C SER A 305 7.72 6.56 6.48
N LEU A 306 6.96 7.03 5.48
CA LEU A 306 7.38 7.12 4.08
C LEU A 306 8.60 8.05 3.91
N TYR A 307 8.65 9.19 4.60
CA TYR A 307 9.81 10.09 4.60
C TYR A 307 11.03 9.53 5.34
N ARG A 308 10.83 8.70 6.37
CA ARG A 308 11.91 8.13 7.18
C ARG A 308 12.51 6.89 6.52
N GLN A 309 11.74 6.14 5.73
CA GLN A 309 12.26 5.08 4.85
C GLN A 309 13.07 5.65 3.67
N THR A 310 12.80 6.87 3.22
CA THR A 310 13.57 7.51 2.14
C THR A 310 14.83 8.24 2.61
N MET A 311 14.94 8.64 3.89
CA MET A 311 16.11 9.36 4.42
C MET A 311 17.23 8.50 5.05
N THR A 312 17.27 7.18 4.84
CA THR A 312 18.42 6.36 5.32
C THR A 312 19.66 6.43 4.42
N TYR A 313 19.65 7.28 3.38
CA TYR A 313 20.83 7.62 2.57
C TYR A 313 20.86 9.13 2.22
N SER A 314 21.16 9.98 3.20
CA SER A 314 21.98 11.19 2.99
C SER A 314 22.18 11.91 4.33
N SER A 315 23.34 11.67 4.94
CA SER A 315 23.84 12.51 6.02
C SER A 315 24.48 13.76 5.42
N ILE A 316 23.81 14.91 5.49
CA ILE A 316 24.47 16.22 5.48
C ILE A 316 23.86 17.07 6.59
N GLU A 317 24.74 17.52 7.47
CA GLU A 317 24.46 18.33 8.66
C GLU A 317 23.83 19.68 8.32
N SER A 318 22.83 20.09 9.09
CA SER A 318 22.44 21.49 9.23
C SER A 318 22.03 21.78 10.69
N PRO A 319 22.26 23.00 11.20
CA PRO A 319 22.38 23.29 12.63
C PRO A 319 21.00 23.49 13.32
N PRO A 320 20.94 23.42 14.67
CA PRO A 320 19.68 23.30 15.39
C PRO A 320 18.95 24.64 15.49
N THR A 321 17.67 24.67 15.11
CA THR A 321 16.77 25.76 15.45
C THR A 321 16.01 25.45 16.75
N ARG A 322 16.04 26.49 17.60
CA ARG A 322 15.53 26.68 18.95
C ARG A 322 14.03 26.37 19.12
N TYR A 323 13.65 25.10 19.20
CA TYR A 323 12.26 24.66 19.47
C TYR A 323 12.13 23.56 20.56
N GLU A 324 13.19 23.25 21.31
CA GLU A 324 13.20 22.11 22.25
C GLU A 324 12.61 22.37 23.65
N ASP A 325 12.29 23.60 24.03
CA ASP A 325 11.91 23.89 25.42
C ASP A 325 10.45 23.56 25.77
N ALA A 326 9.58 23.32 24.79
CA ALA A 326 8.16 23.03 25.03
C ALA A 326 7.86 21.52 25.18
N SER A 327 8.72 20.63 24.69
CA SER A 327 8.49 19.17 24.71
C SER A 327 8.98 18.50 26.00
N GLN A 328 9.85 19.16 26.77
CA GLN A 328 10.41 18.57 28.01
C GLN A 328 9.49 18.75 29.23
N SER A 329 8.59 19.75 29.25
CA SER A 329 7.68 19.96 30.40
C SER A 329 6.49 18.98 30.43
N ALA A 330 6.09 18.37 29.30
CA ALA A 330 4.98 17.41 29.26
C ALA A 330 5.40 15.97 29.62
N ALA A 331 6.71 15.68 29.70
CA ALA A 331 7.24 14.34 29.95
C ALA A 331 7.39 13.99 31.46
N ALA A 332 7.13 14.94 32.37
CA ALA A 332 7.50 14.79 33.78
C ALA A 332 6.45 14.12 34.70
N THR A 333 5.23 13.85 34.23
CA THR A 333 4.13 13.43 35.14
C THR A 333 3.39 12.13 34.80
N SER A 334 3.74 11.39 33.74
CA SER A 334 3.08 10.11 33.46
C SER A 334 3.76 8.94 34.18
N ARG A 335 3.09 8.39 35.20
CA ARG A 335 3.50 7.12 35.84
C ARG A 335 3.39 5.99 34.81
N PRO A 336 4.44 5.19 34.58
CA PRO A 336 4.36 4.05 33.68
C PRO A 336 3.73 2.87 34.42
N ARG A 337 2.53 2.45 34.05
CA ARG A 337 1.97 1.18 34.54
C ARG A 337 1.30 0.37 33.43
N ASP A 338 1.66 -0.91 33.44
CA ASP A 338 1.14 -2.06 32.67
C ASP A 338 1.47 -2.21 31.18
N ASP A 339 2.43 -1.44 30.68
CA ASP A 339 3.12 -1.73 29.41
C ASP A 339 4.13 -2.90 29.53
N LEU A 340 4.36 -3.36 30.76
CA LEU A 340 5.35 -4.38 31.11
C LEU A 340 4.95 -5.77 30.61
N SER A 341 3.65 -6.10 30.50
CA SER A 341 3.22 -7.44 30.05
C SER A 341 3.36 -7.62 28.54
N LEU A 342 3.13 -6.54 27.76
CA LEU A 342 3.22 -6.55 26.30
C LEU A 342 4.67 -6.37 25.83
N LYS A 343 5.45 -5.49 26.48
CA LYS A 343 6.91 -5.46 26.34
C LYS A 343 7.51 -6.80 26.75
N LYS A 344 7.06 -7.42 27.85
CA LYS A 344 7.50 -8.78 28.21
C LYS A 344 7.11 -9.79 27.16
N ALA A 345 5.93 -9.76 26.55
CA ALA A 345 5.55 -10.73 25.51
C ALA A 345 6.32 -10.53 24.19
N TYR A 346 6.56 -9.29 23.77
CA TYR A 346 7.39 -8.95 22.60
C TYR A 346 8.85 -9.27 22.85
N GLN A 347 9.39 -8.82 23.99
CA GLN A 347 10.71 -9.22 24.43
C GLN A 347 10.76 -10.72 24.57
N TYR A 348 9.74 -11.44 25.02
CA TYR A 348 9.77 -12.90 25.17
C TYR A 348 9.75 -13.61 23.82
N ARG A 349 8.97 -13.17 22.83
CA ARG A 349 8.98 -13.76 21.47
C ARG A 349 10.22 -13.39 20.67
N GLU A 350 10.66 -12.15 20.74
CA GLU A 350 11.88 -11.71 20.09
C GLU A 350 13.10 -12.29 20.79
N LYS A 351 13.06 -12.47 22.11
CA LYS A 351 14.04 -13.22 22.90
C LYS A 351 13.92 -14.71 22.66
N ILE A 352 12.77 -15.30 22.33
CA ILE A 352 12.65 -16.70 21.88
C ILE A 352 13.21 -16.85 20.47
N ALA A 353 12.91 -15.95 19.53
CA ALA A 353 13.43 -16.02 18.16
C ALA A 353 14.92 -15.66 18.10
N ARG A 354 15.38 -14.70 18.92
CA ARG A 354 16.81 -14.43 19.15
C ARG A 354 17.44 -15.53 19.97
N SER A 355 16.76 -16.15 20.93
CA SER A 355 17.27 -17.29 21.70
C SER A 355 17.27 -18.55 20.85
N LEU A 356 16.38 -18.76 19.89
CA LEU A 356 16.40 -19.89 18.97
C LEU A 356 17.46 -19.67 17.92
N ARG A 357 17.60 -18.45 17.37
CA ARG A 357 18.72 -18.12 16.48
C ARG A 357 20.07 -18.18 17.20
N SER A 358 20.13 -17.67 18.44
CA SER A 358 21.32 -17.70 19.29
C SER A 358 21.60 -19.09 19.82
N MET A 359 20.59 -19.91 20.16
CA MET A 359 20.76 -21.29 20.62
C MET A 359 21.12 -22.18 19.44
N LEU A 360 20.53 -21.99 18.25
CA LEU A 360 20.96 -22.67 17.03
C LEU A 360 22.40 -22.26 16.68
N CYS A 361 22.74 -20.96 16.72
CA CYS A 361 24.12 -20.51 16.57
C CYS A 361 25.03 -21.09 17.67
N CYS A 362 24.64 -21.08 18.94
CA CYS A 362 25.46 -21.60 20.04
C CYS A 362 25.57 -23.13 20.02
N VAL A 363 24.57 -23.85 19.53
CA VAL A 363 24.61 -25.31 19.34
C VAL A 363 25.47 -25.64 18.13
N VAL A 364 25.37 -24.88 17.04
CA VAL A 364 26.16 -25.08 15.82
C VAL A 364 27.62 -24.67 16.04
N VAL A 365 27.86 -23.50 16.63
CA VAL A 365 29.20 -23.01 17.01
C VAL A 365 29.77 -23.83 18.15
N GLY A 366 28.96 -24.17 19.16
CA GLY A 366 29.37 -25.02 20.27
C GLY A 366 29.71 -26.43 19.84
N ALA A 367 28.90 -27.06 18.97
CA ALA A 367 29.23 -28.36 18.37
C ALA A 367 30.47 -28.25 17.48
N SER A 368 30.64 -27.16 16.73
CA SER A 368 31.83 -26.96 15.89
C SER A 368 33.09 -26.76 16.70
N ILE A 369 33.03 -26.02 17.80
CA ILE A 369 34.16 -25.82 18.73
C ILE A 369 34.46 -27.11 19.48
N PHE A 370 33.42 -27.81 19.96
CA PHE A 370 33.58 -29.07 20.71
C PHE A 370 34.15 -30.19 19.83
N LEU A 371 33.72 -30.29 18.57
CA LEU A 371 34.27 -31.22 17.59
C LEU A 371 35.64 -30.79 17.04
N ALA A 372 36.03 -29.52 17.20
CA ALA A 372 37.33 -29.02 16.78
C ALA A 372 38.40 -29.08 17.89
N TYR A 373 37.98 -29.22 19.15
CA TYR A 373 38.89 -29.12 20.30
C TYR A 373 39.89 -30.28 20.38
N ASP A 374 39.57 -31.46 19.85
CA ASP A 374 40.42 -32.65 19.95
C ASP A 374 41.33 -32.93 18.73
N ASP A 375 41.00 -32.43 17.54
CA ASP A 375 41.59 -32.96 16.28
C ASP A 375 42.42 -31.95 15.45
N GLY A 376 42.71 -30.78 16.00
CA GLY A 376 43.59 -29.78 15.36
C GLY A 376 42.93 -28.90 14.28
N VAL A 377 43.76 -28.14 13.55
CA VAL A 377 43.33 -27.05 12.64
C VAL A 377 42.44 -27.56 11.49
N GLY A 378 42.67 -28.78 11.01
CA GLY A 378 41.85 -29.39 9.96
C GLY A 378 40.40 -29.54 10.39
N SER A 379 40.14 -30.18 11.54
CA SER A 379 38.77 -30.39 12.02
C SER A 379 38.04 -29.09 12.31
N PHE A 380 38.74 -28.06 12.80
CA PHE A 380 38.19 -26.71 12.93
C PHE A 380 37.71 -26.13 11.60
N LEU A 381 38.56 -26.13 10.57
CA LEU A 381 38.23 -25.58 9.26
C LEU A 381 37.07 -26.33 8.60
N GLY A 382 37.05 -27.66 8.72
CA GLY A 382 35.95 -28.49 8.21
C GLY A 382 34.61 -28.16 8.88
N ASN A 383 34.57 -28.10 10.21
CA ASN A 383 33.34 -27.81 10.95
C ASN A 383 32.86 -26.35 10.77
N ALA A 384 33.79 -25.39 10.74
CA ALA A 384 33.46 -23.99 10.50
C ALA A 384 32.89 -23.78 9.09
N SER A 385 33.48 -24.44 8.08
CA SER A 385 32.96 -24.47 6.71
C SER A 385 31.52 -24.99 6.66
N GLN A 386 31.27 -26.19 7.20
CA GLN A 386 29.94 -26.81 7.16
C GLN A 386 28.89 -25.98 7.91
N THR A 387 29.27 -25.37 9.03
CA THR A 387 28.44 -24.43 9.79
C THR A 387 28.01 -23.24 8.94
N LEU A 388 28.96 -22.60 8.26
CA LEU A 388 28.69 -21.41 7.45
C LEU A 388 27.82 -21.76 6.24
N VAL A 389 28.13 -22.84 5.53
CA VAL A 389 27.33 -23.28 4.37
C VAL A 389 25.91 -23.64 4.80
N THR A 390 25.75 -24.45 5.86
CA THR A 390 24.42 -24.85 6.37
C THR A 390 23.64 -23.64 6.89
N GLY A 391 24.31 -22.76 7.65
CA GLY A 391 23.72 -21.53 8.18
C GLY A 391 23.28 -20.55 7.10
N ALA A 392 23.96 -20.52 5.96
CA ALA A 392 23.61 -19.65 4.83
C ALA A 392 22.20 -19.95 4.31
N PHE A 393 21.77 -21.21 4.28
CA PHE A 393 20.41 -21.57 3.81
C PHE A 393 19.29 -21.18 4.78
N ALA A 394 19.62 -20.80 6.02
CA ALA A 394 18.66 -20.18 6.93
C ALA A 394 18.45 -18.67 6.67
N ILE A 395 19.31 -18.05 5.85
CA ILE A 395 19.26 -16.63 5.52
C ILE A 395 18.29 -16.40 4.36
N GLN A 396 17.33 -15.48 4.53
CA GLN A 396 16.35 -15.16 3.49
C GLN A 396 16.86 -14.17 2.44
N ASP A 397 17.80 -13.31 2.83
CA ASP A 397 18.41 -12.33 1.93
C ASP A 397 19.41 -13.05 1.01
N PRO A 398 19.18 -13.06 -0.32
CA PRO A 398 20.00 -13.81 -1.26
C PRO A 398 21.44 -13.28 -1.31
N LEU A 399 21.67 -11.98 -1.05
CA LEU A 399 23.03 -11.43 -1.03
C LEU A 399 23.79 -11.97 0.18
N ARG A 400 23.19 -11.87 1.38
CA ARG A 400 23.81 -12.37 2.61
C ARG A 400 24.01 -13.88 2.58
N LEU A 401 23.06 -14.63 2.02
CA LEU A 401 23.18 -16.07 1.80
C LEU A 401 24.43 -16.39 0.97
N ASN A 402 24.60 -15.76 -0.20
CA ASN A 402 25.72 -16.05 -1.09
C ASN A 402 27.07 -15.60 -0.49
N VAL A 403 27.11 -14.51 0.28
CA VAL A 403 28.32 -14.08 0.99
C VAL A 403 28.72 -15.10 2.05
N VAL A 404 27.78 -15.51 2.92
CA VAL A 404 28.07 -16.48 3.98
C VAL A 404 28.44 -17.85 3.41
N ALA A 405 27.73 -18.31 2.37
CA ALA A 405 28.07 -19.56 1.67
C ALA A 405 29.43 -19.47 0.96
N GLY A 406 29.79 -18.32 0.38
CA GLY A 406 31.09 -18.07 -0.21
C GLY A 406 32.23 -18.19 0.82
N VAL A 407 32.10 -17.56 1.99
CA VAL A 407 33.09 -17.68 3.08
C VAL A 407 33.19 -19.15 3.56
N GLY A 408 32.06 -19.84 3.70
CA GLY A 408 32.04 -21.27 4.06
C GLY A 408 32.76 -22.14 3.03
N SER A 409 32.60 -21.84 1.73
CA SER A 409 33.28 -22.55 0.64
C SER A 409 34.80 -22.30 0.65
N LEU A 410 35.24 -21.09 1.00
CA LEU A 410 36.67 -20.77 1.15
C LEU A 410 37.31 -21.60 2.27
N PHE A 411 36.65 -21.72 3.42
CA PHE A 411 37.11 -22.57 4.52
C PHE A 411 37.15 -24.04 4.12
N GLN A 412 36.21 -24.48 3.28
CA GLN A 412 36.19 -25.84 2.75
C GLN A 412 37.40 -26.13 1.85
N ILE A 413 37.77 -25.19 0.98
CA ILE A 413 38.97 -25.29 0.14
C ILE A 413 40.21 -25.40 1.02
N LEU A 414 40.36 -24.52 2.02
CA LEU A 414 41.49 -24.55 2.95
C LEU A 414 41.58 -25.89 3.69
N PHE A 415 40.45 -26.41 4.18
CA PHE A 415 40.37 -27.70 4.84
C PHE A 415 40.92 -28.84 3.95
N PHE A 416 40.45 -28.95 2.72
CA PHE A 416 40.89 -30.03 1.81
C PHE A 416 42.31 -29.87 1.28
N VAL A 417 42.86 -28.65 1.28
CA VAL A 417 44.25 -28.38 0.88
C VAL A 417 45.24 -28.73 2.01
N ILE A 418 44.87 -28.46 3.26
CA ILE A 418 45.72 -28.70 4.44
C ILE A 418 45.76 -30.19 4.82
N ARG A 419 44.71 -30.94 4.52
CA ARG A 419 44.64 -32.38 4.78
C ARG A 419 45.76 -33.13 4.02
N ASP A 420 46.44 -34.04 4.71
CA ASP A 420 47.56 -34.84 4.15
C ASP A 420 47.16 -35.59 2.88
N GLU A 421 45.96 -36.16 2.88
CA GLU A 421 45.34 -36.75 1.69
C GLU A 421 44.47 -35.71 0.97
N ARG A 422 44.99 -35.17 -0.13
CA ARG A 422 44.27 -34.21 -0.96
C ARG A 422 43.14 -34.88 -1.74
N ILE A 423 41.91 -34.54 -1.40
CA ILE A 423 40.72 -34.98 -2.13
C ILE A 423 40.43 -33.93 -3.22
N TRP A 424 41.09 -34.06 -4.37
CA TRP A 424 41.01 -33.10 -5.48
C TRP A 424 39.58 -32.83 -5.95
N SER A 425 38.73 -33.86 -6.00
CA SER A 425 37.31 -33.70 -6.37
C SER A 425 36.58 -32.72 -5.45
N ALA A 426 36.79 -32.81 -4.14
CA ALA A 426 36.15 -31.92 -3.18
C ALA A 426 36.68 -30.48 -3.29
N ILE A 427 37.97 -30.31 -3.61
CA ILE A 427 38.56 -29.01 -3.91
C ILE A 427 37.91 -28.40 -5.16
N TYR A 428 37.80 -29.15 -6.26
CA TYR A 428 37.17 -28.67 -7.49
C TYR A 428 35.72 -28.23 -7.27
N TRP A 429 34.92 -29.01 -6.55
CA TRP A 429 33.54 -28.65 -6.24
C TRP A 429 33.45 -27.41 -5.34
N SER A 430 34.33 -27.29 -4.34
CA SER A 430 34.35 -26.11 -3.46
C SER A 430 34.75 -24.84 -4.21
N VAL A 431 35.68 -24.95 -5.16
CA VAL A 431 36.06 -23.85 -6.06
C VAL A 431 34.90 -23.48 -7.00
N ALA A 432 34.22 -24.46 -7.58
CA ALA A 432 33.05 -24.21 -8.43
C ALA A 432 31.92 -23.53 -7.63
N GLN A 433 31.65 -23.98 -6.41
CA GLN A 433 30.67 -23.36 -5.52
C GLN A 433 31.06 -21.93 -5.15
N LEU A 434 32.33 -21.67 -4.83
CA LEU A 434 32.83 -20.32 -4.59
C LEU A 434 32.64 -19.43 -5.82
N GLY A 435 32.97 -19.93 -7.02
CA GLY A 435 32.77 -19.24 -8.29
C GLY A 435 31.29 -18.91 -8.56
N LEU A 436 30.37 -19.84 -8.30
CA LEU A 436 28.93 -19.59 -8.42
C LEU A 436 28.41 -18.60 -7.37
N ASN A 437 28.89 -18.65 -6.14
CA ASN A 437 28.55 -17.64 -5.12
C ASN A 437 29.01 -16.24 -5.58
N PHE A 438 30.23 -16.11 -6.07
CA PHE A 438 30.72 -14.84 -6.63
C PHE A 438 29.94 -14.41 -7.86
N TRP A 439 29.61 -15.33 -8.77
CA TRP A 439 28.78 -15.03 -9.92
C TRP A 439 27.37 -14.61 -9.51
N ALA A 440 26.77 -15.24 -8.50
CA ALA A 440 25.46 -14.88 -7.97
C ALA A 440 25.50 -13.51 -7.28
N ILE A 441 26.53 -13.23 -6.47
CA ILE A 441 26.77 -11.90 -5.88
C ILE A 441 26.94 -10.86 -6.98
N TYR A 442 27.82 -11.14 -7.96
CA TYR A 442 28.03 -10.27 -9.11
C TYR A 442 26.71 -10.04 -9.83
N ARG A 443 25.97 -11.09 -10.20
CA ARG A 443 24.66 -10.99 -10.83
C ARG A 443 23.64 -10.26 -9.96
N LEU A 444 23.68 -10.33 -8.63
CA LEU A 444 22.79 -9.54 -7.77
C LEU A 444 23.21 -8.06 -7.73
N TYR A 445 24.49 -7.77 -7.94
CA TYR A 445 25.07 -6.42 -7.95
C TYR A 445 25.07 -5.77 -9.35
N THR A 446 25.10 -6.59 -10.41
CA THR A 446 25.26 -6.21 -11.83
C THR A 446 24.14 -6.69 -12.72
N LYS A 447 23.21 -7.51 -12.21
CA LYS A 447 21.83 -7.17 -12.53
C LYS A 447 21.81 -5.68 -12.26
N PRO A 448 21.62 -4.82 -13.28
CA PRO A 448 21.11 -3.52 -12.93
C PRO A 448 20.01 -3.86 -11.93
N LEU A 449 19.95 -3.22 -10.75
CA LEU A 449 18.64 -3.07 -10.10
C LEU A 449 17.72 -2.91 -11.28
N ASP A 450 16.80 -3.85 -11.51
CA ASP A 450 15.96 -3.81 -12.70
C ASP A 450 15.22 -2.49 -12.51
N SER A 451 15.87 -1.45 -13.01
CA SER A 451 15.40 -0.21 -13.48
C SER A 451 14.93 -0.57 -14.88
N THR A 452 14.20 -1.69 -15.05
CA THR A 452 12.79 -1.56 -15.42
C THR A 452 12.31 -0.33 -14.69
N HIS A 453 12.44 0.79 -15.38
CA HIS A 453 12.82 2.08 -14.83
C HIS A 453 12.32 2.30 -13.41
N VAL A 454 13.22 2.61 -12.47
CA VAL A 454 12.80 3.15 -11.19
C VAL A 454 11.99 4.37 -11.57
N PHE A 455 10.68 4.19 -11.59
CA PHE A 455 9.78 5.23 -11.98
C PHE A 455 10.07 6.33 -10.98
N GLY A 456 10.51 7.49 -11.47
CA GLY A 456 10.64 8.65 -10.59
C GLY A 456 9.30 8.85 -9.88
N ASP A 457 9.28 9.47 -8.70
CA ASP A 457 8.05 9.62 -7.90
C ASP A 457 6.84 10.10 -8.72
N LYS A 458 7.10 10.94 -9.73
CA LYS A 458 6.14 11.43 -10.72
C LYS A 458 5.57 10.31 -11.61
N GLN A 459 6.41 9.48 -12.20
CA GLN A 459 5.99 8.34 -13.02
C GLN A 459 5.29 7.28 -12.17
N LEU A 460 5.71 7.10 -10.92
CA LEU A 460 5.11 6.14 -9.99
C LEU A 460 3.71 6.60 -9.55
N PHE A 461 3.52 7.91 -9.38
CA PHE A 461 2.19 8.50 -9.23
C PHE A 461 1.31 8.24 -10.46
N VAL A 462 1.79 8.53 -11.67
CA VAL A 462 1.02 8.30 -12.91
C VAL A 462 0.69 6.81 -13.09
N ALA A 463 1.64 5.93 -12.79
CA ALA A 463 1.43 4.49 -12.82
C ALA A 463 0.27 4.07 -11.93
N ARG A 464 0.22 4.60 -10.70
CA ARG A 464 -0.88 4.34 -9.76
C ARG A 464 -2.21 4.90 -10.25
N VAL A 465 -2.23 6.11 -10.83
CA VAL A 465 -3.47 6.69 -11.40
C VAL A 465 -4.01 5.83 -12.54
N LEU A 466 -3.13 5.40 -13.46
CA LEU A 466 -3.50 4.55 -14.59
C LEU A 466 -3.95 3.16 -14.13
N GLN A 467 -3.24 2.54 -13.19
CA GLN A 467 -3.63 1.26 -12.59
C GLN A 467 -4.95 1.38 -11.81
N ARG A 468 -5.18 2.49 -11.11
CA ARG A 468 -6.42 2.75 -10.36
C ARG A 468 -7.63 2.84 -11.28
N ALA A 469 -7.49 3.48 -12.43
CA ALA A 469 -8.57 3.57 -13.40
C ALA A 469 -8.76 2.29 -14.22
N GLY A 470 -7.67 1.56 -14.49
CA GLY A 470 -7.68 0.34 -15.26
C GLY A 470 -8.03 -0.95 -14.54
N GLY A 471 -7.93 -0.94 -13.20
CA GLY A 471 -7.79 -2.17 -12.43
C GLY A 471 -6.45 -2.87 -12.69
N LEU A 472 -6.29 -4.08 -12.14
CA LEU A 472 -5.08 -4.93 -12.21
C LEU A 472 -4.70 -5.42 -13.64
N HIS A 473 -5.34 -4.92 -14.70
CA HIS A 473 -5.23 -5.48 -16.05
C HIS A 473 -4.20 -4.80 -16.96
N LEU A 474 -3.53 -3.72 -16.50
CA LEU A 474 -2.45 -3.10 -17.27
C LEU A 474 -1.20 -3.99 -17.24
N SER A 475 -0.84 -4.54 -18.39
CA SER A 475 0.41 -5.29 -18.52
C SER A 475 1.61 -4.36 -18.24
N PRO A 476 2.66 -4.80 -17.51
CA PRO A 476 3.85 -4.01 -17.27
C PRO A 476 4.48 -3.35 -18.52
N PRO A 477 4.57 -4.03 -19.70
CA PRO A 477 5.13 -3.39 -20.89
C PRO A 477 4.22 -2.30 -21.46
N ASP A 478 2.90 -2.41 -21.33
CA ASP A 478 1.98 -1.38 -21.81
C ASP A 478 2.00 -0.14 -20.90
N LEU A 479 2.10 -0.37 -19.59
CA LEU A 479 2.27 0.70 -18.61
C LEU A 479 3.59 1.46 -18.84
N HIS A 480 4.66 0.72 -19.12
CA HIS A 480 5.95 1.30 -19.48
C HIS A 480 5.84 2.16 -20.74
N GLN A 481 5.16 1.68 -21.79
CA GLN A 481 4.97 2.46 -23.02
C GLN A 481 4.16 3.74 -22.78
N LEU A 482 3.16 3.72 -21.91
CA LEU A 482 2.43 4.94 -21.53
C LEU A 482 3.30 5.95 -20.79
N LEU A 483 4.18 5.49 -19.90
CA LEU A 483 4.96 6.36 -19.02
C LEU A 483 6.22 6.93 -19.68
N LEU A 484 6.79 6.19 -20.64
CA LEU A 484 8.13 6.45 -21.17
C LEU A 484 8.20 6.39 -22.69
N GLY A 485 7.09 6.07 -23.34
CA GLY A 485 7.06 5.77 -24.77
C GLY A 485 7.57 4.36 -25.09
N GLY A 486 7.50 4.02 -26.36
CA GLY A 486 8.04 2.79 -26.91
C GLY A 486 7.75 2.68 -28.40
N SER A 487 7.76 1.46 -28.92
CA SER A 487 7.58 1.23 -30.37
C SER A 487 6.24 1.73 -30.95
N LEU A 488 5.20 1.86 -30.11
CA LEU A 488 3.86 2.22 -30.56
C LEU A 488 3.42 3.62 -30.11
N LEU A 489 4.14 4.24 -29.18
CA LEU A 489 3.78 5.52 -28.58
C LEU A 489 5.06 6.35 -28.40
N PRO A 490 5.15 7.59 -28.92
CA PRO A 490 6.28 8.45 -28.64
C PRO A 490 6.39 8.73 -27.14
N PRO A 491 7.59 9.04 -26.63
CA PRO A 491 7.78 9.36 -25.22
C PRO A 491 6.88 10.55 -24.83
N PRO A 492 6.13 10.44 -23.72
CA PRO A 492 5.32 11.55 -23.25
C PRO A 492 6.18 12.71 -22.78
N VAL A 493 5.64 13.92 -22.83
CA VAL A 493 6.33 15.15 -22.42
C VAL A 493 5.87 15.54 -21.02
N TRP A 494 6.82 15.83 -20.14
CA TRP A 494 6.54 16.45 -18.86
C TRP A 494 6.55 17.96 -19.04
N ASP A 495 5.38 18.59 -18.90
CA ASP A 495 5.22 20.03 -19.04
C ASP A 495 4.91 20.63 -17.66
N TYR A 496 5.53 21.78 -17.36
CA TYR A 496 5.20 22.62 -16.21
C TYR A 496 4.49 23.85 -16.74
N LEU A 497 3.26 24.07 -16.31
CA LEU A 497 2.40 25.14 -16.81
C LEU A 497 2.29 26.23 -15.76
N GLU A 498 2.55 27.46 -16.17
CA GLU A 498 2.31 28.64 -15.34
C GLU A 498 0.82 29.02 -15.35
N PRO A 499 0.30 29.71 -14.32
CA PRO A 499 -1.09 30.13 -14.27
C PRO A 499 -1.52 30.90 -15.53
N GLY A 500 -2.59 30.46 -16.18
CA GLY A 500 -3.12 31.02 -17.43
C GLY A 500 -2.55 30.38 -18.70
N GLU A 501 -1.51 29.54 -18.61
CA GLU A 501 -0.98 28.81 -19.75
C GLU A 501 -1.95 27.70 -20.19
N HIS A 502 -2.12 27.55 -21.50
CA HIS A 502 -3.08 26.62 -22.08
C HIS A 502 -2.41 25.33 -22.55
N ILE A 503 -3.09 24.20 -22.32
CA ILE A 503 -2.66 22.92 -22.86
C ILE A 503 -3.11 22.82 -24.32
N PRO A 504 -2.20 22.59 -25.27
CA PRO A 504 -2.53 22.43 -26.69
C PRO A 504 -3.57 21.33 -26.92
N VAL A 505 -4.51 21.56 -27.85
CA VAL A 505 -5.64 20.64 -28.14
C VAL A 505 -5.17 19.35 -28.81
N ASP A 506 -4.02 19.37 -29.47
CA ASP A 506 -3.36 18.21 -30.06
C ASP A 506 -2.68 17.31 -29.01
N ARG A 507 -2.73 17.68 -27.71
CA ARG A 507 -2.20 16.88 -26.61
C ARG A 507 -3.28 16.45 -25.61
N ALA A 508 -3.26 15.18 -25.22
CA ALA A 508 -3.98 14.69 -24.05
C ALA A 508 -3.02 14.75 -22.86
N ALA A 509 -3.47 15.25 -21.71
CA ALA A 509 -2.57 15.45 -20.57
C ALA A 509 -3.16 14.89 -19.27
N LEU A 510 -2.35 14.19 -18.49
CA LEU A 510 -2.71 13.75 -17.14
C LEU A 510 -2.15 14.73 -16.11
N LEU A 511 -3.06 15.31 -15.31
CA LEU A 511 -2.70 16.28 -14.29
C LEU A 511 -2.00 15.61 -13.10
N CYS A 512 -0.70 15.85 -12.93
CA CYS A 512 0.12 15.19 -11.92
C CYS A 512 0.20 15.96 -10.61
N ASN A 513 0.14 17.30 -10.67
CA ASN A 513 0.12 18.19 -9.51
C ASN A 513 -0.56 19.51 -9.88
N GLY A 514 -1.12 20.23 -8.90
CA GLY A 514 -1.83 21.49 -9.09
C GLY A 514 -3.26 21.30 -9.60
N SER A 515 -3.80 22.35 -10.23
CA SER A 515 -5.17 22.39 -10.74
C SER A 515 -5.27 23.15 -12.06
N VAL A 516 -6.22 22.73 -12.91
CA VAL A 516 -6.41 23.26 -14.26
C VAL A 516 -7.86 23.67 -14.42
N LEU A 517 -8.11 24.89 -14.90
CA LEU A 517 -9.42 25.36 -15.28
C LEU A 517 -9.78 24.80 -16.67
N VAL A 518 -10.78 23.94 -16.73
CA VAL A 518 -11.36 23.39 -17.95
C VAL A 518 -12.60 24.21 -18.28
N THR A 519 -12.57 24.94 -19.38
CA THR A 519 -13.69 25.75 -19.87
C THR A 519 -14.38 25.04 -21.02
N ARG A 520 -15.69 24.85 -20.87
CA ARG A 520 -16.50 24.24 -21.92
C ARG A 520 -16.83 25.25 -23.02
N PRO A 521 -16.76 24.83 -24.28
CA PRO A 521 -17.03 25.69 -25.42
C PRO A 521 -18.53 26.02 -25.56
N GLU A 522 -19.40 25.09 -25.17
CA GLU A 522 -20.85 25.18 -25.38
C GLU A 522 -21.52 26.25 -24.50
N ASP A 523 -21.09 26.34 -23.24
CA ASP A 523 -21.74 27.18 -22.22
C ASP A 523 -20.78 28.20 -21.57
N GLY A 524 -19.49 28.17 -21.92
CA GLY A 524 -18.45 29.01 -21.30
C GLY A 524 -18.20 28.66 -19.83
N SER A 525 -18.81 27.60 -19.30
CA SER A 525 -18.64 27.22 -17.90
C SER A 525 -17.23 26.70 -17.67
N SER A 526 -16.60 27.23 -16.62
CA SER A 526 -15.23 26.90 -16.26
C SER A 526 -15.20 26.08 -14.98
N ARG A 527 -14.36 25.05 -14.92
CA ARG A 527 -14.28 24.13 -13.77
C ARG A 527 -12.85 23.76 -13.46
N THR A 528 -12.54 23.62 -12.19
CA THR A 528 -11.22 23.24 -11.74
C THR A 528 -11.09 21.71 -11.75
N ALA A 529 -10.30 21.18 -12.68
CA ALA A 529 -9.86 19.78 -12.68
C ALA A 529 -8.76 19.57 -11.65
N LEU A 530 -8.83 18.46 -10.92
CA LEU A 530 -7.92 18.10 -9.84
C LEU A 530 -6.88 17.06 -10.28
N ARG A 531 -5.84 16.91 -9.46
CA ARG A 531 -4.78 15.91 -9.61
C ARG A 531 -5.35 14.51 -9.92
N GLY A 532 -4.87 13.90 -11.00
CA GLY A 532 -5.31 12.61 -11.52
C GLY A 532 -6.30 12.70 -12.69
N ALA A 533 -6.83 13.88 -12.99
CA ALA A 533 -7.73 14.09 -14.12
C ALA A 533 -7.00 13.99 -15.47
N LEU A 534 -7.67 13.38 -16.45
CA LEU A 534 -7.25 13.35 -17.85
C LEU A 534 -7.89 14.52 -18.61
N LEU A 535 -7.07 15.48 -18.98
CA LEU A 535 -7.41 16.69 -19.72
C LEU A 535 -7.52 16.38 -21.22
N HIS A 536 -8.41 17.08 -21.92
CA HIS A 536 -8.79 16.81 -23.33
C HIS A 536 -9.30 15.37 -23.56
N SER A 537 -9.92 14.78 -22.54
CA SER A 537 -10.50 13.44 -22.58
C SER A 537 -11.65 13.29 -23.58
N ASP A 538 -12.37 14.38 -23.86
CA ASP A 538 -13.41 14.48 -24.88
C ASP A 538 -12.83 14.37 -26.31
N VAL A 539 -11.68 15.00 -26.57
CA VAL A 539 -10.98 14.92 -27.86
C VAL A 539 -10.51 13.49 -28.13
N VAL A 540 -9.91 12.85 -27.11
CA VAL A 540 -9.50 11.44 -27.19
C VAL A 540 -10.71 10.55 -27.45
N ALA A 541 -11.81 10.73 -26.71
CA ALA A 541 -13.04 9.95 -26.89
C ALA A 541 -13.64 10.13 -28.30
N LYS A 542 -13.79 11.38 -28.77
CA LYS A 542 -14.33 11.69 -30.11
C LYS A 542 -13.50 11.03 -31.21
N LYS A 543 -12.16 11.10 -31.13
CA LYS A 543 -11.27 10.44 -32.11
C LYS A 543 -11.34 8.91 -32.01
N LEU A 544 -11.47 8.35 -30.82
CA LEU A 544 -11.59 6.91 -30.60
C LEU A 544 -12.91 6.34 -31.14
N ASP A 545 -13.99 7.10 -31.05
CA ASP A 545 -15.33 6.75 -31.55
C ASP A 545 -15.45 6.97 -33.07
N ALA A 546 -14.71 7.94 -33.62
CA ALA A 546 -14.63 8.20 -35.05
C ALA A 546 -13.88 7.09 -35.83
N LEU A 547 -13.05 6.30 -35.15
CA LEU A 547 -12.35 5.20 -35.78
C LEU A 547 -13.35 4.13 -36.24
N PRO A 548 -13.28 3.66 -37.50
CA PRO A 548 -14.14 2.58 -37.95
C PRO A 548 -13.93 1.35 -37.04
N PRO A 549 -15.00 0.60 -36.72
CA PRO A 549 -14.88 -0.62 -35.93
C PRO A 549 -13.81 -1.50 -36.58
N THR A 550 -12.89 -2.02 -35.77
CA THR A 550 -11.76 -2.82 -36.24
C THR A 550 -12.30 -3.85 -37.23
N PRO A 551 -11.88 -3.80 -38.51
CA PRO A 551 -12.44 -4.69 -39.50
C PRO A 551 -12.27 -6.11 -38.99
N LYS A 552 -13.37 -6.87 -38.89
CA LYS A 552 -13.30 -8.32 -38.65
C LYS A 552 -12.25 -8.87 -39.61
N PRO A 553 -11.34 -9.76 -39.18
CA PRO A 553 -10.23 -10.23 -40.00
C PRO A 553 -10.78 -10.71 -41.36
N LEU A 554 -10.68 -9.83 -42.36
CA LEU A 554 -11.16 -10.08 -43.70
C LEU A 554 -10.16 -11.04 -44.32
N ALA A 555 -10.69 -12.09 -44.95
CA ALA A 555 -9.91 -13.07 -45.67
C ALA A 555 -8.88 -12.37 -46.56
N LYS A 556 -7.62 -12.80 -46.44
CA LYS A 556 -6.44 -12.22 -47.11
C LYS A 556 -6.75 -11.82 -48.56
N GLY A 557 -6.69 -10.53 -48.89
CA GLY A 557 -6.74 -10.13 -50.30
C GLY A 557 -7.03 -8.67 -50.67
N GLN A 558 -7.50 -7.79 -49.76
CA GLN A 558 -7.81 -6.40 -50.13
C GLN A 558 -6.97 -5.36 -49.38
N LEU A 559 -6.14 -4.65 -50.14
CA LEU A 559 -5.42 -3.45 -49.69
C LEU A 559 -6.41 -2.28 -49.56
N VAL A 560 -6.61 -1.80 -48.33
CA VAL A 560 -7.38 -0.58 -48.05
C VAL A 560 -6.42 0.62 -48.08
N LYS A 561 -6.65 1.57 -48.99
CA LYS A 561 -5.94 2.87 -49.01
C LYS A 561 -6.34 3.70 -47.79
N SER A 562 -5.36 4.16 -47.01
CA SER A 562 -5.56 5.08 -45.88
C SER A 562 -6.08 6.43 -46.39
N ARG A 563 -7.30 6.82 -46.00
CA ARG A 563 -7.80 8.19 -46.18
C ARG A 563 -7.33 9.04 -45.00
N SER A 564 -6.76 10.21 -45.30
CA SER A 564 -6.50 11.25 -44.31
C SER A 564 -7.84 11.84 -43.84
N PHE A 565 -8.10 11.79 -42.55
CA PHE A 565 -9.28 12.42 -41.93
C PHE A 565 -8.99 13.91 -41.73
N SER A 566 -9.42 14.74 -42.68
CA SER A 566 -9.36 16.21 -42.56
C SER A 566 -10.74 16.80 -42.87
N SER A 567 -11.56 16.97 -41.82
CA SER A 567 -12.72 17.88 -41.69
C SER A 567 -13.76 17.26 -40.73
N PHE A 568 -13.48 17.35 -39.43
CA PHE A 568 -14.56 17.30 -38.44
C PHE A 568 -15.10 18.72 -38.28
N ASN A 569 -16.40 18.92 -38.52
CA ASN A 569 -17.04 20.21 -38.33
C ASN A 569 -16.86 20.66 -36.86
N GLU A 570 -16.32 21.87 -36.73
CA GLU A 570 -15.61 22.43 -35.58
C GLU A 570 -16.58 22.85 -34.46
N GLU A 571 -16.96 21.92 -33.58
CA GLU A 571 -17.20 22.35 -32.20
C GLU A 571 -15.85 22.78 -31.62
N PRO A 572 -15.75 24.00 -31.03
CA PRO A 572 -14.50 24.42 -30.42
C PRO A 572 -14.11 23.39 -29.36
N PRO A 573 -12.85 22.95 -29.27
CA PRO A 573 -12.40 22.03 -28.24
C PRO A 573 -12.53 22.67 -26.85
N THR A 574 -12.69 21.87 -25.81
CA THR A 574 -12.57 22.37 -24.43
C THR A 574 -11.21 23.02 -24.23
N THR A 575 -11.18 24.23 -23.67
CA THR A 575 -9.92 24.90 -23.35
C THR A 575 -9.50 24.54 -21.94
N CYS A 576 -8.25 24.10 -21.77
CA CYS A 576 -7.67 23.76 -20.47
C CYS A 576 -6.58 24.80 -20.17
N ALA A 577 -6.76 25.60 -19.13
CA ALA A 577 -5.81 26.62 -18.70
C ALA A 577 -5.35 26.34 -17.26
N ALA A 578 -4.06 26.40 -16.96
CA ALA A 578 -3.58 26.19 -15.61
C ALA A 578 -4.17 27.25 -14.65
N ALA A 579 -4.80 26.82 -13.56
CA ALA A 579 -5.36 27.73 -12.55
C ALA A 579 -4.28 28.16 -11.54
N GLU A 580 -3.33 27.27 -11.29
CA GLU A 580 -2.13 27.45 -10.47
C GLU A 580 -0.95 26.74 -11.16
N PRO A 581 0.30 26.95 -10.73
CA PRO A 581 1.43 26.28 -11.31
C PRO A 581 1.25 24.75 -11.20
N CYS A 582 1.21 24.07 -12.33
CA CYS A 582 0.81 22.67 -12.38
C CYS A 582 1.77 21.85 -13.26
N GLU A 583 1.87 20.57 -12.93
CA GLU A 583 2.72 19.64 -13.67
C GLU A 583 1.84 18.60 -14.35
N VAL A 584 2.06 18.40 -15.65
CA VAL A 584 1.26 17.49 -16.47
C VAL A 584 2.14 16.54 -17.25
N LEU A 585 1.66 15.31 -17.44
CA LEU A 585 2.24 14.36 -18.38
C LEU A 585 1.39 14.34 -19.64
N SER A 586 1.93 14.79 -20.76
CA SER A 586 1.20 14.97 -22.01
C SER A 586 1.62 13.96 -23.10
N TRP A 587 0.64 13.50 -23.87
CA TRP A 587 0.79 12.63 -25.04
C TRP A 587 0.21 13.33 -26.27
N ASP A 588 0.82 13.10 -27.43
CA ASP A 588 0.18 13.39 -28.71
C ASP A 588 -1.13 12.60 -28.83
N VAL A 589 -2.23 13.29 -29.12
CA VAL A 589 -3.57 12.66 -29.13
C VAL A 589 -3.66 11.57 -30.20
N ASP A 590 -3.10 11.79 -31.39
CA ASP A 590 -3.20 10.82 -32.49
C ASP A 590 -2.39 9.56 -32.19
N ALA A 591 -1.19 9.72 -31.64
CA ALA A 591 -0.36 8.61 -31.20
C ALA A 591 -1.02 7.84 -30.04
N LEU A 592 -1.60 8.53 -29.05
CA LEU A 592 -2.32 7.91 -27.96
C LEU A 592 -3.54 7.12 -28.46
N VAL A 593 -4.34 7.70 -29.36
CA VAL A 593 -5.49 7.02 -29.96
C VAL A 593 -5.07 5.78 -30.77
N GLU A 594 -3.98 5.86 -31.53
CA GLU A 594 -3.46 4.70 -32.25
C GLU A 594 -2.97 3.59 -31.29
N PHE A 595 -2.31 3.97 -30.19
CA PHE A 595 -1.88 3.04 -29.15
C PHE A 595 -3.08 2.34 -28.48
N LEU A 596 -4.10 3.11 -28.07
CA LEU A 596 -5.33 2.57 -27.46
C LEU A 596 -6.12 1.68 -28.44
N ARG A 597 -6.06 1.98 -29.74
CA ARG A 597 -6.65 1.10 -30.77
C ARG A 597 -5.97 -0.27 -30.81
N LYS A 598 -4.65 -0.32 -30.65
CA LYS A 598 -3.86 -1.57 -30.67
C LYS A 598 -3.94 -2.33 -29.34
N LYS A 599 -4.14 -1.63 -28.22
CA LYS A 599 -4.10 -2.18 -26.86
C LYS A 599 -5.45 -2.05 -26.16
N ARG A 600 -6.31 -3.06 -26.34
CA ARG A 600 -7.68 -3.07 -25.82
C ARG A 600 -7.76 -2.91 -24.29
N ASP A 601 -6.85 -3.54 -23.56
CA ASP A 601 -6.85 -3.47 -22.09
C ASP A 601 -6.55 -2.05 -21.61
N VAL A 602 -5.56 -1.41 -22.24
CA VAL A 602 -5.20 -0.01 -21.98
C VAL A 602 -6.33 0.94 -22.36
N ARG A 603 -7.04 0.66 -23.46
CA ARG A 603 -8.23 1.42 -23.86
C ARG A 603 -9.31 1.41 -22.80
N LEU A 604 -9.57 0.26 -22.15
CA LEU A 604 -10.53 0.17 -21.05
C LEU A 604 -10.11 1.06 -19.88
N CYS A 605 -8.81 1.08 -19.55
CA CYS A 605 -8.25 1.92 -18.48
C CYS A 605 -8.41 3.41 -18.77
N VAL A 606 -8.07 3.85 -19.98
CA VAL A 606 -8.22 5.25 -20.38
C VAL A 606 -9.71 5.62 -20.48
N ASN A 607 -10.57 4.74 -20.99
CA ASN A 607 -12.00 4.98 -21.00
C ASN A 607 -12.59 5.12 -19.58
N ALA A 608 -12.07 4.37 -18.61
CA ALA A 608 -12.44 4.53 -17.21
C ALA A 608 -12.01 5.90 -16.67
N LEU A 609 -10.78 6.37 -16.97
CA LEU A 609 -10.34 7.74 -16.65
C LEU A 609 -11.25 8.80 -17.26
N ILE A 610 -11.60 8.64 -18.54
CA ILE A 610 -12.51 9.54 -19.27
C ILE A 610 -13.89 9.53 -18.59
N ALA A 611 -14.40 8.36 -18.21
CA ALA A 611 -15.68 8.22 -17.54
C ALA A 611 -15.68 8.87 -16.14
N THR A 612 -14.62 8.71 -15.35
CA THR A 612 -14.48 9.38 -14.04
C THR A 612 -14.44 10.90 -14.20
N ALA A 613 -13.69 11.42 -15.18
CA ALA A 613 -13.66 12.84 -15.48
C ALA A 613 -15.04 13.37 -15.91
N LYS A 614 -15.78 12.59 -16.71
CA LYS A 614 -17.18 12.93 -17.06
C LYS A 614 -18.10 12.88 -15.85
N LEU A 615 -18.02 11.87 -14.99
CA LEU A 615 -18.84 11.73 -13.78
C LEU A 615 -18.62 12.87 -12.79
N GLU A 616 -17.37 13.24 -12.52
CA GLU A 616 -17.04 14.42 -11.72
C GLU A 616 -17.64 15.69 -12.36
N SER A 617 -17.65 15.77 -13.69
CA SER A 617 -18.32 16.85 -14.40
C SER A 617 -19.86 16.81 -14.25
N TYR A 618 -20.50 15.65 -14.18
CA TYR A 618 -21.95 15.60 -14.00
C TYR A 618 -22.38 15.90 -12.56
N MET A 619 -21.57 15.52 -11.56
CA MET A 619 -21.90 15.74 -10.15
C MET A 619 -21.80 17.21 -9.71
N HIS A 620 -21.09 18.06 -10.46
CA HIS A 620 -20.97 19.51 -10.20
C HIS A 620 -21.88 20.39 -11.07
N LEU A 621 -22.91 19.83 -11.72
CA LEU A 621 -23.92 20.65 -12.41
C LEU A 621 -24.77 21.44 -11.40
N ASP A 622 -24.93 22.73 -11.70
CA ASP A 622 -25.78 23.67 -10.98
C ASP A 622 -27.23 23.14 -10.92
N ALA A 623 -27.76 22.96 -9.70
CA ALA A 623 -29.11 22.44 -9.45
C ALA A 623 -30.23 23.39 -9.93
N THR A 624 -29.87 24.57 -10.43
CA THR A 624 -30.79 25.56 -11.00
C THR A 624 -31.14 25.30 -12.48
N ASN A 625 -30.40 24.44 -13.19
CA ASN A 625 -30.66 24.15 -14.60
C ASN A 625 -31.78 23.09 -14.75
N GLU A 626 -32.96 23.47 -15.22
CA GLU A 626 -34.11 22.55 -15.33
C GLU A 626 -33.88 21.35 -16.27
N ARG A 627 -32.89 21.42 -17.16
CA ARG A 627 -32.54 20.32 -18.07
C ARG A 627 -31.80 19.16 -17.40
N THR A 628 -31.21 19.35 -16.22
CA THR A 628 -30.46 18.29 -15.50
C THR A 628 -31.32 17.52 -14.49
N LYS A 629 -32.64 17.80 -14.43
CA LYS A 629 -33.61 17.05 -13.61
C LYS A 629 -34.17 15.80 -14.28
N TRP A 630 -33.96 15.63 -15.58
CA TRP A 630 -34.26 14.43 -16.35
C TRP A 630 -32.97 13.64 -16.57
#